data_AF-A0A7J3DP57-F1
#
_entry.id   AF-A0A7J3DP57-F1
#
_cell.length_a   1.000
_cell.length_b   1.000
_cell.length_c   1.000
_cell.angle_alpha   90.00
_cell.angle_beta   90.00
_cell.angle_gamma   90.00
#
_symmetry.space_group_name_H-M   'P 1'
#
loop_
_entity.id
_entity.type
_entity.pdbx_description
1 polymer ?
#
loop_
_entity_poly.entity_id
_entity_poly.type
_entity_poly.pdbx_seq_one_letter_code
_entity_poly.pdbx_strand_id
1 'polypeptide(L)' 'KPPKHGLIFNHPLIQKSPAKFHGKIARVLASKLSMAAKIDFFTGKYKADELKKELEERVKEILSSR' A
#
# COMPACT_ATOMS: atom_id res chain seq x y z
N LYS A 1 7.35 -0.61 -21.51
CA LYS A 1 6.39 -0.91 -20.41
C LYS A 1 6.97 -0.38 -19.10
N PRO A 2 6.25 0.46 -18.34
CA PRO A 2 6.75 0.99 -17.07
C PRO A 2 6.82 -0.11 -15.98
N PRO A 3 7.71 0.04 -14.97
CA PRO A 3 7.78 -0.89 -13.85
C PRO A 3 6.52 -0.80 -12.97
N LYS A 4 6.04 -1.94 -12.48
CA LYS A 4 4.81 -2.01 -11.65
C LYS A 4 5.05 -1.63 -10.18
N HIS A 5 6.28 -1.82 -9.70
CA HIS A 5 6.70 -1.63 -8.32
C HIS A 5 8.23 -1.45 -8.30
N GLY A 6 8.72 -0.71 -7.30
CA GLY A 6 10.15 -0.59 -6.98
C GLY A 6 10.50 -1.38 -5.72
N LEU A 7 11.26 -0.76 -4.81
CA LEU A 7 11.66 -1.35 -3.51
C LEU A 7 10.48 -1.85 -2.67
N ILE A 8 9.32 -1.21 -2.81
CA ILE A 8 8.07 -1.60 -2.12
C ILE A 8 7.63 -3.04 -2.41
N PHE A 9 8.13 -3.67 -3.49
CA PHE A 9 7.86 -5.08 -3.81
C PHE A 9 8.24 -6.04 -2.68
N ASN A 10 9.24 -5.70 -1.86
CA ASN A 10 9.67 -6.51 -0.72
C ASN A 10 8.64 -6.55 0.42
N HIS A 11 7.59 -5.73 0.36
CA HIS A 11 6.56 -5.74 1.38
C HIS A 11 5.71 -7.03 1.31
N PRO A 12 5.46 -7.72 2.44
CA PRO A 12 4.75 -9.02 2.46
C PRO A 12 3.37 -8.99 1.78
N LEU A 13 2.66 -7.86 1.84
CA LEU A 13 1.36 -7.70 1.18
C LEU A 13 1.43 -7.86 -0.35
N ILE A 14 2.57 -7.53 -0.96
CA ILE A 14 2.77 -7.68 -2.40
C ILE A 14 3.26 -9.09 -2.70
N GLN A 15 4.32 -9.55 -2.02
CA GLN A 15 4.91 -10.88 -2.28
C GLN A 15 3.93 -12.04 -2.09
N LYS A 16 3.08 -11.98 -1.06
CA LYS A 16 2.10 -13.03 -0.77
C LYS A 16 0.88 -13.01 -1.70
N SER A 17 0.70 -11.94 -2.47
CA SER A 17 -0.45 -11.79 -3.36
C SER A 17 -0.18 -12.37 -4.76
N PRO A 18 -1.21 -12.77 -5.53
CA PRO A 18 -1.01 -13.23 -6.90
C PRO A 18 -0.48 -12.13 -7.83
N ALA A 19 0.33 -12.49 -8.83
CA ALA A 19 1.00 -11.55 -9.74
C ALA A 19 0.06 -10.60 -10.50
N LYS A 20 -1.20 -11.00 -10.73
CA LYS A 20 -2.26 -10.17 -11.34
C LYS A 20 -2.56 -8.92 -10.50
N PHE A 21 -2.43 -9.01 -9.17
CA PHE A 21 -2.79 -7.95 -8.23
C PHE A 21 -1.60 -7.10 -7.77
N HIS A 22 -0.36 -7.53 -8.04
CA HIS A 22 0.87 -6.82 -7.61
C HIS A 22 0.85 -5.33 -7.95
N GLY A 23 0.45 -4.97 -9.18
CA GLY A 23 0.39 -3.56 -9.59
C GLY A 23 -0.70 -2.75 -8.88
N LYS A 24 -1.85 -3.36 -8.57
CA LYS A 24 -2.94 -2.69 -7.84
C LYS A 24 -2.53 -2.46 -6.38
N ILE A 25 -1.98 -3.49 -5.73
CA ILE A 25 -1.54 -3.43 -4.33
C ILE A 25 -0.36 -2.45 -4.18
N ALA A 26 0.61 -2.48 -5.10
CA ALA A 26 1.74 -1.54 -5.10
C ALA A 26 1.27 -0.08 -5.14
N ARG A 27 0.25 0.23 -5.93
CA ARG A 27 -0.29 1.59 -6.04
C ARG A 27 -0.98 2.06 -4.76
N VAL A 28 -1.79 1.19 -4.13
CA VAL A 28 -2.45 1.51 -2.86
C VAL A 28 -1.41 1.71 -1.76
N LEU A 29 -0.41 0.83 -1.68
CA LEU A 29 0.68 0.93 -0.72
C LEU A 29 1.45 2.25 -0.88
N ALA A 30 1.82 2.61 -2.12
CA ALA A 30 2.52 3.87 -2.41
C ALA A 30 1.68 5.10 -2.00
N SER A 31 0.36 5.07 -2.22
CA SER A 31 -0.52 6.17 -1.82
C SER A 31 -0.53 6.36 -0.30
N LYS A 32 -0.63 5.28 0.48
CA LYS A 32 -0.63 5.36 1.95
C LYS A 32 0.73 5.77 2.51
N LEU A 33 1.83 5.28 1.92
CA LEU A 33 3.19 5.71 2.25
C LEU A 33 3.39 7.22 2.00
N SER A 34 2.89 7.74 0.88
CA SER A 34 2.98 9.18 0.57
C SER A 34 2.23 10.03 1.59
N MET A 35 1.05 9.58 2.05
CA MET A 35 0.30 10.25 3.11
C MET A 35 1.04 10.21 4.45
N ALA A 36 1.54 9.03 4.85
CA ALA A 36 2.31 8.86 6.08
C ALA A 36 3.53 9.78 6.13
N ALA A 37 4.35 9.77 5.06
CA ALA A 37 5.55 10.61 4.97
C ALA A 37 5.24 12.11 5.11
N LYS A 38 4.11 12.58 4.55
CA LYS A 38 3.68 13.98 4.71
C LYS A 38 3.23 14.27 6.15
N ILE A 39 2.47 13.39 6.77
CA ILE A 39 1.99 13.59 8.15
C ILE A 39 3.17 13.65 9.11
N ASP A 40 4.13 12.74 8.95
CA ASP A 40 5.34 12.68 9.77
C ASP A 40 6.16 13.97 9.62
N PHE A 41 6.30 14.49 8.40
CA PHE A 41 7.06 15.72 8.14
C PHE A 41 6.36 17.00 8.61
N PHE A 42 5.06 17.15 8.34
CA PHE A 42 4.35 18.43 8.55
C PHE A 42 3.67 18.56 9.91
N THR A 43 3.15 17.47 10.48
CA THR A 43 2.28 17.54 11.66
C THR A 43 2.81 16.77 12.86
N GLY A 44 3.57 15.70 12.65
CA GLY A 44 4.08 14.84 13.71
C GLY A 44 3.00 14.10 14.50
N LYS A 45 1.76 14.04 13.99
CA LYS A 45 0.65 13.33 14.64
C LYS A 45 0.69 11.85 14.31
N TYR A 46 0.52 11.01 15.31
CA TYR A 46 0.44 9.57 15.10
C TYR A 46 -0.92 9.18 14.48
N LYS A 47 -0.90 8.79 13.20
CA LYS A 47 -2.06 8.28 12.44
C LYS A 47 -1.80 6.92 11.77
N ALA A 48 -0.75 6.21 12.20
CA ALA A 48 -0.30 5.00 11.53
C ALA A 48 -1.35 3.87 11.59
N ASP A 49 -2.06 3.72 12.70
CA ASP A 49 -3.04 2.63 12.88
C ASP A 49 -4.23 2.75 11.93
N GLU A 50 -4.74 3.97 11.75
CA GLU A 50 -5.83 4.28 10.82
C GLU A 50 -5.40 4.00 9.38
N LEU A 51 -4.23 4.51 8.97
CA LEU A 51 -3.69 4.29 7.63
C LEU A 51 -3.42 2.82 7.33
N LYS A 52 -2.95 2.06 8.33
CA LYS A 52 -2.72 0.63 8.21
C LYS A 52 -4.03 -0.13 8.04
N LYS A 53 -5.07 0.21 8.81
CA LYS A 53 -6.39 -0.41 8.70
C LYS A 53 -6.99 -0.18 7.31
N GLU A 54 -6.96 1.06 6.82
CA GLU A 54 -7.46 1.42 5.49
C GLU A 54 -6.68 0.69 4.37
N LEU A 55 -5.36 0.53 4.54
CA LEU A 55 -4.53 -0.22 3.60
C LEU A 55 -4.97 -1.69 3.55
N GLU A 56 -5.14 -2.33 4.70
CA GLU A 56 -5.52 -3.74 4.80
C GLU A 56 -6.93 -3.99 4.23
N GLU A 57 -7.89 -3.12 4.52
CA GLU A 57 -9.25 -3.18 3.96
C GLU A 57 -9.21 -3.09 2.43
N ARG A 58 -8.48 -2.11 1.88
CA ARG A 58 -8.39 -1.94 0.43
C ARG A 58 -7.69 -3.10 -0.26
N VAL A 59 -6.68 -3.70 0.38
CA VAL A 59 -6.00 -4.90 -0.15
C VAL A 59 -6.94 -6.11 -0.14
N LYS A 60 -7.74 -6.29 0.92
CA LYS A 60 -8.77 -7.35 0.99
C LYS A 60 -9.81 -7.18 -0.12
N GLU A 61 -10.29 -5.97 -0.37
CA GLU A 61 -11.22 -5.68 -1.46
C GLU A 61 -10.64 -6.05 -2.83
N ILE A 62 -9.36 -5.73 -3.07
CA ILE A 62 -8.67 -6.04 -4.33
C ILE A 62 -8.53 -7.55 -4.53
N LEU A 63 -8.26 -8.30 -3.46
CA LEU A 63 -8.15 -9.76 -3.50
C LEU A 63 -9.51 -10.45 -3.64
N SER A 64 -10.57 -9.87 -3.07
CA SER A 64 -11.94 -10.37 -3.16
C SER A 64 -12.57 -10.10 -4.53
N SER A 65 -12.19 -9.00 -5.18
CA SER A 65 -12.62 -8.67 -6.54
C SER A 65 -11.95 -9.60 -7.57
N ARG A 66 -12.63 -10.71 -7.91
CA ARG A 66 -12.23 -11.66 -8.98
C ARG A 66 -11.99 -10.97 -10.32
#